data_AF-A0A3L5TQT4-F1
#
_entry.id   AF-A0A3L5TQT4-F1
#
_cell.length_a   1.000
_cell.length_b   1.000
_cell.length_c   1.000
_cell.angle_alpha   90.00
_cell.angle_beta   90.00
_cell.angle_gamma   90.00
#
_symmetry.space_group_name_H-M   'P 1'
#
loop_
_entity.id
_entity.type
_entity.pdbx_description
1 polymer ?
#
loop_
_entity_poly.entity_id
_entity_poly.type
_entity_poly.pdbx_seq_one_letter_code
_entity_poly.pdbx_strand_id
1 'polypeptide(L)'
;MVYSYFCFYVLQNFQWTYRFSQLRGSSDDGKTRLKLHFNCDPPGSTEIREIECTGLHTLLYSMNAFLSAKLASVDPMFLSSY
;
A
#
# COMPACT_ATOMS: atom_id res chain seq x y z
N MET A 1 -17.21 8.96 3.82
CA MET A 1 -16.57 7.94 4.67
C MET A 1 -16.01 6.87 3.74
N VAL A 2 -14.85 7.19 3.15
CA VAL A 2 -14.28 6.42 2.04
C VAL A 2 -13.59 5.21 2.65
N TYR A 3 -14.32 4.11 2.73
CA TYR A 3 -13.72 2.78 2.74
C TYR A 3 -13.03 2.62 1.39
N SER A 4 -11.86 3.25 1.23
CA SER A 4 -10.96 3.03 0.11
C SER A 4 -10.40 1.62 0.29
N TYR A 5 -11.22 0.64 -0.08
CA TYR A 5 -10.72 -0.62 -0.58
C TYR A 5 -9.61 -0.27 -1.55
N PHE A 6 -8.39 -0.70 -1.26
CA PHE A 6 -7.31 -0.75 -2.25
C PHE A 6 -7.65 -1.86 -3.24
N CYS A 7 -8.83 -1.77 -3.86
CA CYS A 7 -9.23 -2.51 -5.03
C CYS A 7 -8.66 -1.73 -6.21
N PHE A 8 -7.33 -1.62 -6.25
CA PHE A 8 -6.69 -1.42 -7.54
C PHE A 8 -7.03 -2.67 -8.34
N TYR A 9 -7.70 -2.48 -9.47
CA TYR A 9 -7.99 -3.46 -10.52
C TYR A 9 -6.68 -4.01 -11.16
N VAL A 10 -5.69 -4.32 -10.34
CA VAL A 10 -4.41 -4.90 -10.75
C VAL A 10 -4.47 -6.34 -10.29
N LEU A 11 -4.73 -7.22 -11.26
CA LEU A 11 -4.81 -8.68 -11.17
C LEU A 11 -6.22 -9.20 -10.88
N GLN A 12 -6.88 -9.59 -11.96
CA GLN A 12 -8.21 -10.19 -12.11
C GLN A 12 -8.45 -11.48 -11.29
N ASN A 13 -7.62 -11.84 -10.29
CA ASN A 13 -7.77 -13.04 -9.46
C ASN A 13 -7.00 -13.02 -8.11
N PHE A 14 -6.63 -11.85 -7.56
CA PHE A 14 -6.00 -11.79 -6.24
C PHE A 14 -6.87 -11.03 -5.23
N GLN A 15 -7.79 -11.76 -4.60
CA GLN A 15 -8.61 -11.21 -3.51
C GLN A 15 -7.81 -11.21 -2.21
N TRP A 16 -6.97 -10.19 -2.03
CA TRP A 16 -6.30 -9.94 -0.76
C TRP A 16 -7.17 -9.01 0.08
N THR A 17 -7.77 -9.55 1.13
CA THR A 17 -8.58 -8.77 2.09
C THR A 17 -7.71 -8.21 3.22
N TYR A 18 -6.73 -7.36 2.89
CA TYR A 18 -5.98 -6.59 3.89
C TYR A 18 -6.40 -5.12 3.86
N ARG A 19 -6.52 -4.52 5.05
CA ARG A 19 -6.75 -3.07 5.19
C ARG A 19 -5.42 -2.35 5.23
N PHE A 20 -5.40 -1.10 4.76
CA PHE A 20 -4.22 -0.24 4.95
C PHE A 20 -3.81 -0.03 6.39
N SER A 21 -4.79 -0.01 7.31
CA SER A 21 -4.51 0.10 8.74
C SER A 21 -3.69 -1.09 9.28
N GLN A 22 -3.69 -2.21 8.56
CA GLN A 22 -2.87 -3.38 8.87
C GLN A 22 -1.50 -3.30 8.22
N LEU A 23 -1.29 -2.48 7.17
CA LEU A 23 0.00 -2.36 6.51
C LEU A 23 0.99 -1.65 7.44
N ARG A 24 1.95 -2.40 7.97
CA ARG A 24 3.02 -1.91 8.85
C ARG A 24 4.16 -1.30 8.05
N GLY A 25 4.44 -1.83 6.86
CA GLY A 25 5.51 -1.35 6.01
C GLY A 25 5.54 -2.02 4.65
N SER A 26 6.19 -1.36 3.71
CA SER A 26 6.45 -1.85 2.37
C SER A 26 7.92 -1.67 2.02
N SER A 27 8.49 -2.62 1.29
CA SER A 27 9.83 -2.52 0.72
C SER A 27 9.86 -3.17 -0.66
N ASP A 28 10.74 -2.71 -1.54
CA ASP A 28 10.91 -3.27 -2.86
C ASP A 28 12.38 -3.62 -3.15
N ASP A 29 12.60 -4.43 -4.19
CA ASP A 29 13.94 -4.84 -4.63
C ASP A 29 14.54 -3.93 -5.73
N GLY A 30 13.86 -2.84 -6.07
CA GLY A 30 14.24 -1.91 -7.14
C GLY A 30 14.07 -2.47 -8.56
N LYS A 31 13.46 -3.65 -8.72
CA LYS A 31 13.31 -4.31 -10.03
C LYS A 31 11.87 -4.67 -10.33
N THR A 32 11.33 -5.70 -9.67
CA THR A 32 10.01 -6.24 -9.97
C THR A 32 9.25 -6.73 -8.73
N ARG A 33 9.89 -6.76 -7.56
CA ARG A 33 9.31 -7.35 -6.35
C ARG A 33 8.98 -6.30 -5.33
N LEU A 34 7.75 -6.39 -4.83
CA LEU A 34 7.25 -5.58 -3.72
C LEU A 34 6.89 -6.51 -2.56
N LYS A 35 7.37 -6.17 -1.36
CA LYS A 35 7.13 -6.87 -0.12
C LYS A 35 6.30 -6.00 0.81
N LEU A 36 5.17 -6.54 1.27
CA LEU A 36 4.22 -5.86 2.14
C LEU A 36 4.13 -6.60 3.47
N HIS A 37 4.29 -5.87 4.56
CA HIS A 37 4.20 -6.39 5.91
C HIS A 37 2.85 -5.96 6.51
N PHE A 38 1.99 -6.92 6.81
CA PHE A 38 0.69 -6.68 7.42
C PHE A 38 0.69 -7.18 8.86
N ASN A 39 0.16 -6.37 9.78
CA ASN A 39 -0.22 -6.81 11.10
C ASN A 39 -1.56 -7.56 10.99
N CYS A 40 -1.57 -8.81 11.47
CA CYS A 40 -2.78 -9.60 11.54
C CYS A 40 -3.45 -9.48 12.91
N ASP A 41 -4.73 -9.84 12.95
CA ASP A 41 -5.48 -10.03 14.18
C ASP A 41 -5.45 -11.53 14.52
N PRO A 42 -4.96 -11.96 15.70
CA PRO A 42 -4.60 -11.16 16.87
C PRO A 42 -3.25 -10.41 16.78
N PRO A 43 -3.12 -9.28 17.50
CA PRO A 43 -1.94 -8.43 17.45
C PRO A 43 -0.70 -9.17 17.95
N GLY A 44 0.36 -9.15 17.14
CA GLY A 44 1.64 -9.83 17.41
C GLY A 44 2.12 -10.71 16.27
N SER A 45 1.24 -11.03 15.32
CA SER A 45 1.61 -11.70 14.07
C SER A 45 1.79 -10.70 12.94
N THR A 46 2.90 -10.84 12.19
CA THR A 46 3.15 -10.08 10.96
C THR A 46 3.14 -11.06 9.79
N GLU A 47 2.21 -10.86 8.86
CA GLU A 47 2.20 -11.59 7.59
C GLU A 47 2.96 -10.80 6.54
N ILE A 48 3.75 -11.50 5.73
CA ILE A 48 4.51 -10.92 4.64
C ILE A 48 3.90 -11.39 3.33
N ARG A 49 3.56 -10.44 2.46
CA ARG A 49 3.08 -10.72 1.10
C ARG A 49 4.07 -10.19 0.09
N GLU A 50 4.48 -11.05 -0.83
CA GLU A 50 5.32 -10.65 -1.95
C GLU A 50 4.50 -10.61 -3.24
N ILE A 51 4.67 -9.54 -3.99
CA ILE A 51 4.07 -9.33 -5.31
C ILE A 51 5.22 -9.23 -6.31
N GLU A 52 5.21 -10.10 -7.31
CA GLU A 52 6.02 -9.91 -8.51
C GLU A 52 5.18 -9.21 -9.57
N CYS A 53 5.66 -8.07 -10.06
CA CYS A 53 4.93 -7.26 -11.03
C CYS A 53 5.89 -6.66 -12.07
N THR A 54 5.44 -6.60 -13.32
CA THR A 54 6.21 -6.06 -14.45
C THR A 54 6.25 -4.53 -14.49
N GLY A 55 5.47 -3.86 -13.63
CA GLY A 55 5.33 -2.40 -13.57
C GLY A 55 5.52 -1.84 -12.16
N LEU A 56 6.59 -2.25 -11.47
CA LEU A 56 6.86 -1.88 -10.08
C LEU A 56 6.85 -0.37 -9.86
N HIS A 57 7.53 0.41 -10.70
CA HIS A 57 7.56 1.88 -10.56
C HIS A 57 6.17 2.49 -10.65
N THR A 58 5.36 2.08 -11.62
CA THR A 58 3.98 2.57 -11.78
C THR A 58 3.13 2.25 -10.55
N LEU A 59 3.30 1.06 -9.99
CA LEU A 59 2.63 0.66 -8.76
C LEU A 59 3.08 1.53 -7.57
N LEU A 60 4.38 1.71 -7.39
CA LEU A 60 4.96 2.54 -6.33
C LEU A 60 4.52 4.00 -6.44
N TYR A 61 4.51 4.58 -7.65
CA TYR A 61 4.01 5.93 -7.89
C TYR A 61 2.53 6.06 -7.55
N SER A 62 1.73 5.06 -7.92
CA SER A 62 0.29 5.04 -7.61
C SER A 62 0.05 4.93 -6.11
N MET A 63 0.80 4.08 -5.41
CA MET A 63 0.76 3.96 -3.94
C MET A 63 1.15 5.28 -3.27
N ASN A 64 2.26 5.89 -3.70
CA ASN A 64 2.74 7.15 -3.13
C ASN A 64 1.75 8.29 -3.37
N ALA A 65 1.25 8.46 -4.59
CA ALA A 65 0.26 9.48 -4.92
C ALA A 65 -1.02 9.33 -4.08
N PHE A 66 -1.50 8.09 -3.92
CA PHE A 66 -2.65 7.81 -3.06
C PHE A 66 -2.38 8.16 -1.60
N LEU A 67 -1.24 7.74 -1.05
CA LEU A 67 -0.86 8.01 0.34
C LEU A 67 -0.66 9.51 0.59
N SER A 68 0.04 10.22 -0.30
CA SER A 68 0.22 11.67 -0.23
C SER A 68 -1.12 12.41 -0.31
N ALA A 69 -2.04 12.00 -1.18
CA ALA A 69 -3.38 12.59 -1.24
C ALA A 69 -4.19 12.33 0.04
N LYS A 70 -4.09 11.12 0.60
CA LYS A 70 -4.72 10.80 1.90
C LYS A 70 -4.13 11.62 3.03
N LEU A 71 -2.81 11.76 3.09
CA LEU A 71 -2.12 12.58 4.07
C LEU A 71 -2.52 14.05 3.94
N ALA A 72 -2.50 14.62 2.73
CA ALA A 72 -2.94 15.98 2.47
C ALA A 72 -4.41 16.24 2.85
N SER A 73 -5.27 15.22 2.77
CA SER A 73 -6.68 15.33 3.21
C SER A 73 -6.86 15.36 4.73
N VAL A 74 -5.90 14.81 5.48
CA VAL A 74 -5.92 14.74 6.96
C VAL A 74 -5.09 15.88 7.58
N ASP A 75 -3.96 16.19 6.95
CA ASP A 75 -3.06 17.29 7.26
C ASP A 75 -2.72 18.05 5.97
N PRO A 76 -3.45 19.13 5.66
CA PRO A 76 -3.22 19.94 4.47
C PRO A 76 -1.84 20.60 4.41
N MET A 77 -1.14 20.74 5.54
CA MET A 77 0.20 21.33 5.61
C MET A 77 1.29 20.32 5.22
N PHE A 78 0.97 19.03 5.09
CA PHE A 78 1.92 17.97 4.76
C PHE A 78 2.66 18.20 3.43
N LEU A 79 2.02 18.84 2.46
CA LEU A 79 2.65 19.17 1.16
C LEU A 79 3.41 20.49 1.17
N SER A 80 3.30 21.28 2.24
CA SER A 80 3.96 22.60 2.36
C SER A 80 5.41 22.50 2.87
N SER A 81 5.86 21.30 3.27
CA SER A 81 7.17 21.05 3.86
C SER A 81 8.18 20.36 2.93
N TYR A 82 7.90 20.36 1.62
CA TYR A 82 8.81 19.89 0.56
C TYR A 82 9.28 21.03 -0.34
#